data_AF-A0A2V6R9Y9-F1
#
_entry.id   AF-A0A2V6R9Y9-F1
#
_cell.length_a   1.000
_cell.length_b   1.000
_cell.length_c   1.000
_cell.angle_alpha   90.00
_cell.angle_beta   90.00
_cell.angle_gamma   90.00
#
_symmetry.space_group_name_H-M   'P 1'
#
loop_
_entity.id
_entity.type
_entity.pdbx_description
1 polymer ?
#
loop_
_entity_poly.entity_id
_entity_poly.type
_entity_poly.pdbx_seq_one_letter_code
_entity_poly.pdbx_strand_id
1 'polypeptide(L)'
;MTISPLAGKPAPKSMLVDLARLEREYYERKPDVGDPNQLVGFGTSGHRGSPFRGSFTEDHIAAITQAICDYRGDQGIDGPLYMGKDTHALSEPAQRTALEVLAGNGVETIIQRAAGVTPTPVISWAILSYNRGRTAHLADGIVVTPSHNPPEDGGFKYNPPNGGPADTDVTDWVQDRANELLRAANAGVKRVPFATAIRGASTHQEDFVLPYVQDLRNVVDMDAIRDAGLELGVDPLGGAA
;
A
#
# COMPACT_ATOMS: atom_id res chain seq x y z
N MET A 1 -4.65 17.97 -25.09
CA MET A 1 -3.80 16.78 -24.92
C MET A 1 -3.43 16.25 -26.30
N THR A 2 -2.15 16.15 -26.59
CA THR A 2 -1.66 15.53 -27.83
C THR A 2 -1.72 14.01 -27.64
N ILE A 3 -2.50 13.32 -28.47
CA ILE A 3 -2.61 11.86 -28.40
C ILE A 3 -1.33 11.26 -28.97
N SER A 4 -0.71 10.32 -28.24
CA SER A 4 0.49 9.61 -28.68
C SER A 4 0.23 8.82 -29.98
N PRO A 5 1.17 8.78 -30.93
CA PRO A 5 1.06 7.93 -32.12
C PRO A 5 1.04 6.42 -31.81
N LEU A 6 1.34 6.04 -30.56
CA LEU A 6 1.28 4.67 -30.05
C LEU A 6 0.00 4.34 -29.27
N ALA A 7 -0.94 5.29 -29.14
CA ALA A 7 -2.19 5.03 -28.43
C ALA A 7 -2.97 3.86 -29.05
N GLY A 8 -3.43 2.93 -28.21
CA GLY A 8 -4.17 1.73 -28.63
C GLY A 8 -3.32 0.62 -29.28
N LYS A 9 -1.99 0.78 -29.33
CA LYS A 9 -1.07 -0.22 -29.88
C LYS A 9 -0.36 -0.99 -28.76
N PRO A 10 0.09 -2.24 -29.01
CA PRO A 10 0.96 -2.94 -28.08
C PRO A 10 2.21 -2.14 -27.74
N ALA A 11 2.63 -2.17 -26.48
CA ALA A 11 3.80 -1.43 -26.02
C ALA A 11 5.09 -1.96 -26.71
N PRO A 12 5.89 -1.09 -27.34
CA PRO A 12 7.18 -1.50 -27.88
C PRO A 12 8.17 -1.76 -26.73
N LYS A 13 9.15 -2.65 -26.96
CA LYS A 13 10.17 -3.00 -25.94
C LYS A 13 10.93 -1.78 -25.40
N SER A 14 11.09 -0.73 -26.20
CA SER A 14 11.75 0.52 -25.82
C SER A 14 11.00 1.33 -24.76
N MET A 15 9.73 1.03 -24.50
CA MET A 15 8.94 1.66 -23.43
C MET A 15 8.95 0.85 -22.13
N LEU A 16 9.54 -0.34 -22.12
CA LEU A 16 9.57 -1.18 -20.93
C LEU A 16 10.61 -0.66 -19.94
N VAL A 17 10.26 -0.68 -18.65
CA VAL A 17 11.10 -0.23 -17.55
C VAL A 17 12.14 -1.31 -17.21
N ASP A 18 13.38 -0.91 -16.95
CA ASP A 18 14.39 -1.78 -16.34
C ASP A 18 14.08 -1.97 -14.86
N LEU A 19 13.39 -3.07 -14.54
CA LEU A 19 12.93 -3.37 -13.18
C LEU A 19 14.08 -3.56 -12.19
N ALA A 20 15.19 -4.15 -12.63
CA ALA A 20 16.35 -4.36 -11.75
C ALA A 20 17.00 -3.02 -11.38
N ARG A 21 17.08 -2.08 -12.33
CA ARG A 21 17.54 -0.72 -12.04
C ARG A 21 16.55 0.02 -11.14
N LEU A 22 15.25 -0.11 -11.41
CA LEU A 22 14.20 0.52 -10.61
C LEU A 22 14.28 0.11 -9.14
N GLU A 23 14.43 -1.20 -8.88
CA GLU A 23 14.55 -1.73 -7.52
C GLU A 23 15.86 -1.29 -6.84
N ARG A 24 17.00 -1.28 -7.55
CA ARG A 24 18.25 -0.73 -6.98
C ARG A 24 18.10 0.72 -6.56
N GLU A 25 17.51 1.56 -7.41
CA GLU A 25 17.30 2.98 -7.12
C GLU A 25 16.35 3.18 -5.93
N TYR A 26 15.39 2.28 -5.69
CA TYR A 26 14.54 2.33 -4.51
C TYR A 26 15.36 2.27 -3.20
N TYR A 27 16.39 1.42 -3.15
CA TYR A 27 17.23 1.24 -1.96
C TYR A 27 18.41 2.22 -1.90
N GLU A 28 19.07 2.48 -3.03
CA GLU A 28 20.33 3.24 -3.06
C GLU A 28 20.11 4.75 -3.12
N ARG A 29 19.02 5.23 -3.74
CA ARG A 29 18.78 6.66 -3.88
C ARG A 29 18.25 7.26 -2.57
N LYS A 30 18.88 8.37 -2.18
CA LYS A 30 18.44 9.21 -1.07
C LYS A 30 17.70 10.44 -1.59
N PRO A 31 16.50 10.77 -1.05
CA PRO A 31 15.78 11.98 -1.45
C PRO A 31 16.57 13.23 -1.08
N ASP A 32 16.56 14.22 -1.96
CA ASP A 32 17.02 15.57 -1.62
C ASP A 32 15.93 16.29 -0.82
N VAL A 33 16.13 16.39 0.50
CA VAL A 33 15.17 17.07 1.41
C VAL A 33 15.05 18.58 1.16
N GLY A 34 15.93 19.16 0.34
CA GLY A 34 15.85 20.54 -0.13
C GLY A 34 14.97 20.72 -1.37
N ASP A 35 14.63 19.64 -2.09
CA ASP A 35 13.75 19.64 -3.26
C ASP A 35 12.32 19.24 -2.83
N PRO A 36 11.33 20.14 -2.88
CA PRO A 36 9.95 19.82 -2.52
C PRO A 36 9.34 18.68 -3.33
N ASN A 37 9.85 18.39 -4.54
CA ASN A 37 9.35 17.28 -5.37
C ASN A 37 9.86 15.91 -4.92
N GLN A 38 10.82 15.87 -4.01
CA GLN A 38 11.39 14.67 -3.39
C GLN A 38 11.00 14.54 -1.91
N LEU A 39 10.13 15.42 -1.43
CA LEU A 39 9.48 15.27 -0.13
C LEU A 39 8.25 14.36 -0.24
N VAL A 40 7.78 13.89 0.91
CA VAL A 40 6.52 13.17 0.98
C VAL A 40 5.38 14.15 0.67
N GLY A 41 4.71 13.94 -0.46
CA GLY A 41 3.34 14.40 -0.69
C GLY A 41 2.37 13.26 -0.39
N PHE A 42 1.63 13.32 0.71
CA PHE A 42 0.70 12.29 1.16
C PHE A 42 -0.72 12.85 1.17
N GLY A 43 -1.42 12.71 0.05
CA GLY A 43 -2.81 13.16 -0.09
C GLY A 43 -3.82 12.05 0.15
N THR A 44 -5.07 12.24 -0.28
CA THR A 44 -6.16 11.23 -0.17
C THR A 44 -5.86 9.93 -0.92
N SER A 45 -4.99 9.98 -1.93
CA SER A 45 -4.46 8.80 -2.64
C SER A 45 -3.12 8.29 -2.09
N GLY A 46 -2.72 8.76 -0.92
CA GLY A 46 -1.42 8.53 -0.31
C GLY A 46 -0.28 9.26 -1.01
N HIS A 47 0.90 8.68 -0.91
CA HIS A 47 2.11 9.14 -1.58
C HIS A 47 2.39 8.32 -2.83
N ARG A 48 2.79 8.99 -3.91
CA ARG A 48 3.18 8.37 -5.19
C ARG A 48 4.44 9.03 -5.72
N GLY A 49 5.26 8.24 -6.38
CA GLY A 49 6.48 8.74 -7.01
C GLY A 49 7.25 7.62 -7.68
N SER A 50 8.50 7.89 -8.05
CA SER A 50 9.39 6.91 -8.64
C SER A 50 10.80 7.08 -8.08
N PRO A 51 11.54 5.99 -7.82
CA PRO A 51 12.94 6.06 -7.46
C PRO A 51 13.78 6.81 -8.49
N PHE A 52 13.48 6.73 -9.79
CA PHE A 52 14.25 7.50 -10.80
C PHE A 52 14.15 9.02 -10.61
N ARG A 53 13.07 9.48 -9.97
CA ARG A 53 12.82 10.88 -9.64
C ARG A 53 13.15 11.22 -8.17
N GLY A 54 13.68 10.26 -7.41
CA GLY A 54 13.95 10.46 -5.98
C GLY A 54 12.70 10.69 -5.12
N SER A 55 11.51 10.34 -5.61
CA SER A 55 10.22 10.64 -4.98
C SER A 55 9.49 9.39 -4.48
N PHE A 56 10.13 8.22 -4.51
CA PHE A 56 9.63 6.99 -3.91
C PHE A 56 10.81 6.04 -3.67
N THR A 57 11.34 6.04 -2.45
CA THR A 57 12.52 5.26 -2.04
C THR A 57 12.27 4.59 -0.69
N GLU A 58 13.19 3.75 -0.24
CA GLU A 58 13.15 3.14 1.09
C GLU A 58 12.92 4.17 2.19
N ASP A 59 13.60 5.32 2.11
CA ASP A 59 13.51 6.36 3.14
C ASP A 59 12.10 6.95 3.26
N HIS A 60 11.40 7.11 2.14
CA HIS A 60 10.02 7.60 2.12
C HIS A 60 9.08 6.60 2.81
N ILE A 61 9.20 5.32 2.45
CA ILE A 61 8.33 4.27 3.01
C ILE A 61 8.59 4.09 4.50
N ALA A 62 9.86 4.14 4.91
CA ALA A 62 10.23 4.07 6.32
C ALA A 62 9.64 5.23 7.12
N ALA A 63 9.76 6.46 6.62
CA ALA A 63 9.23 7.67 7.25
C ALA A 63 7.70 7.67 7.33
N ILE A 64 7.02 7.34 6.22
CA ILE A 64 5.56 7.29 6.15
C ILE A 64 5.02 6.20 7.07
N THR A 65 5.64 5.02 7.10
CA THR A 65 5.18 3.93 7.97
C THR A 65 5.35 4.28 9.44
N GLN A 66 6.46 4.91 9.83
CA GLN A 66 6.65 5.37 11.20
C GLN A 66 5.65 6.47 11.56
N ALA A 67 5.37 7.40 10.65
CA ALA A 67 4.33 8.41 10.85
C ALA A 67 2.96 7.75 11.07
N ILE A 68 2.59 6.74 10.28
CA ILE A 68 1.35 5.99 10.50
C ILE A 68 1.35 5.31 11.88
N CYS A 69 2.46 4.70 12.32
CA CYS A 69 2.56 4.15 13.68
C CYS A 69 2.34 5.21 14.78
N ASP A 70 2.97 6.38 14.62
CA ASP A 70 2.83 7.50 15.56
C ASP A 70 1.37 7.99 15.59
N TYR A 71 0.73 8.16 14.42
CA TYR A 71 -0.68 8.55 14.30
C TYR A 71 -1.62 7.57 14.99
N ARG A 72 -1.42 6.26 14.75
CA ARG A 72 -2.22 5.19 15.37
C ARG A 72 -2.11 5.25 16.89
N GLY A 73 -0.91 5.48 17.42
CA GLY A 73 -0.66 5.66 18.85
C GLY A 73 -1.44 6.84 19.43
N ASP A 74 -1.37 8.00 18.78
CA ASP A 74 -2.05 9.22 19.21
C ASP A 74 -3.58 9.09 19.16
N GLN A 75 -4.12 8.33 18.20
CA GLN A 75 -5.56 8.08 18.07
C GLN A 75 -6.07 6.87 18.89
N GLY A 76 -5.19 6.14 19.58
CA GLY A 76 -5.57 4.93 20.30
C GLY A 76 -6.04 3.78 19.39
N ILE A 77 -5.54 3.72 18.15
CA ILE A 77 -5.81 2.63 17.21
C ILE A 77 -4.82 1.49 17.47
N ASP A 78 -5.24 0.53 18.28
CA ASP A 78 -4.41 -0.58 18.78
C ASP A 78 -4.85 -1.97 18.28
N GLY A 79 -5.77 -2.03 17.30
CA GLY A 79 -6.09 -3.27 16.59
C GLY A 79 -5.06 -3.63 15.50
N PRO A 80 -5.34 -4.68 14.70
CA PRO A 80 -4.43 -5.11 13.65
C PRO A 80 -4.46 -4.17 12.45
N LEU A 81 -3.33 -4.07 11.75
CA LEU A 81 -3.20 -3.35 10.49
C LEU A 81 -3.25 -4.34 9.33
N TYR A 82 -4.25 -4.24 8.47
CA TYR A 82 -4.35 -5.02 7.23
C TYR A 82 -3.52 -4.36 6.13
N MET A 83 -2.57 -5.10 5.55
CA MET A 83 -1.74 -4.57 4.48
C MET A 83 -1.84 -5.39 3.20
N GLY A 84 -2.16 -4.69 2.11
CA GLY A 84 -2.22 -5.24 0.76
C GLY A 84 -1.24 -4.56 -0.19
N LYS A 85 -0.82 -5.27 -1.23
CA LYS A 85 0.01 -4.72 -2.32
C LYS A 85 -0.55 -5.08 -3.69
N ASP A 86 -0.29 -4.26 -4.69
CA ASP A 86 -0.56 -4.59 -6.08
C ASP A 86 0.65 -5.25 -6.78
N THR A 87 0.59 -5.30 -8.11
CA THR A 87 1.59 -5.93 -8.99
C THR A 87 2.68 -4.98 -9.48
N HIS A 88 2.71 -3.71 -9.05
CA HIS A 88 3.81 -2.81 -9.41
C HIS A 88 5.13 -3.32 -8.80
N ALA A 89 6.23 -3.16 -9.55
CA ALA A 89 7.54 -3.64 -9.14
C ALA A 89 8.01 -3.07 -7.79
N LEU A 90 7.60 -1.83 -7.48
CA LEU A 90 7.95 -1.14 -6.26
C LEU A 90 7.07 -1.52 -5.05
N SER A 91 5.98 -2.24 -5.27
CA SER A 91 5.05 -2.59 -4.21
C SER A 91 5.60 -3.67 -3.28
N GLU A 92 6.41 -4.60 -3.80
CA GLU A 92 7.09 -5.61 -2.99
C GLU A 92 8.20 -4.99 -2.09
N PRO A 93 9.16 -4.19 -2.61
CA PRO A 93 10.12 -3.46 -1.77
C PRO A 93 9.45 -2.57 -0.72
N ALA A 94 8.39 -1.85 -1.08
CA ALA A 94 7.67 -0.98 -0.15
C ALA A 94 6.93 -1.77 0.95
N GLN A 95 6.28 -2.89 0.63
CA GLN A 95 5.68 -3.76 1.65
C GLN A 95 6.73 -4.28 2.63
N ARG A 96 7.91 -4.68 2.13
CA ARG A 96 9.02 -5.15 2.99
C ARG A 96 9.47 -4.08 3.99
N THR A 97 9.75 -2.87 3.50
CA THR A 97 10.17 -1.75 4.34
C THR A 97 9.09 -1.39 5.37
N ALA A 98 7.81 -1.41 4.97
CA ALA A 98 6.71 -1.15 5.90
C ALA A 98 6.61 -2.22 7.01
N LEU A 99 6.74 -3.51 6.66
CA LEU A 99 6.72 -4.59 7.65
C LEU A 99 7.84 -4.48 8.68
N GLU A 100 9.03 -4.06 8.27
CA GLU A 100 10.16 -3.83 9.19
C GLU A 100 9.86 -2.75 10.22
N VAL A 101 9.22 -1.65 9.80
CA VAL A 101 8.85 -0.54 10.68
C VAL A 101 7.67 -0.91 11.57
N LEU A 102 6.64 -1.55 11.02
CA LEU A 102 5.48 -2.01 11.80
C LEU A 102 5.88 -3.00 12.89
N ALA A 103 6.72 -4.00 12.56
CA ALA A 103 7.26 -4.92 13.53
C ALA A 103 8.17 -4.22 14.56
N GLY A 104 8.96 -3.24 14.14
CA GLY A 104 9.76 -2.41 15.05
C GLY A 104 8.94 -1.56 16.04
N ASN A 105 7.68 -1.27 15.70
CA ASN A 105 6.72 -0.59 16.56
C ASN A 105 5.75 -1.56 17.27
N GLY A 106 5.90 -2.88 17.09
CA GLY A 106 5.02 -3.88 17.71
C GLY A 106 3.59 -3.88 17.18
N VAL A 107 3.36 -3.42 15.94
CA VAL A 107 2.03 -3.42 15.33
C VAL A 107 1.70 -4.80 14.78
N GLU A 108 0.61 -5.39 15.25
CA GLU A 108 0.02 -6.60 14.68
C GLU A 108 -0.41 -6.34 13.23
N THR A 109 0.27 -6.97 12.28
CA THR A 109 0.09 -6.73 10.84
C THR A 109 -0.37 -8.01 10.16
N ILE A 110 -1.44 -7.92 9.36
CA ILE A 110 -1.98 -9.06 8.62
C ILE A 110 -1.78 -8.79 7.13
N ILE A 111 -1.14 -9.73 6.42
CA ILE A 111 -0.89 -9.67 4.98
C ILE A 111 -1.45 -10.91 4.27
N GLN A 112 -1.60 -10.79 2.95
CA GLN A 112 -1.93 -11.95 2.11
C GLN A 112 -0.80 -12.98 2.18
N ARG A 113 -1.17 -14.25 2.43
CA ARG A 113 -0.26 -15.39 2.43
C ARG A 113 0.50 -15.56 1.11
N ALA A 114 1.65 -16.20 1.19
CA ALA A 114 2.46 -16.59 0.02
C ALA A 114 2.86 -15.40 -0.88
N ALA A 115 3.11 -14.22 -0.27
CA ALA A 115 3.47 -12.98 -0.96
C ALA A 115 2.46 -12.55 -2.05
N GLY A 116 1.19 -12.92 -1.87
CA GLY A 116 0.11 -12.58 -2.80
C GLY A 116 -0.17 -11.08 -2.90
N VAL A 117 -0.91 -10.72 -3.93
CA VAL A 117 -1.41 -9.35 -4.15
C VAL A 117 -2.82 -9.21 -3.59
N THR A 118 -3.26 -7.98 -3.35
CA THR A 118 -4.56 -7.70 -2.73
C THR A 118 -5.17 -6.44 -3.31
N PRO A 119 -6.38 -6.52 -3.91
CA PRO A 119 -7.09 -5.34 -4.37
C PRO A 119 -7.41 -4.38 -3.21
N THR A 120 -7.37 -3.08 -3.49
CA THR A 120 -7.78 -2.04 -2.51
C THR A 120 -9.12 -2.34 -1.81
N PRO A 121 -10.21 -2.74 -2.51
CA PRO A 121 -11.48 -3.00 -1.82
C PRO A 121 -11.44 -4.21 -0.89
N VAL A 122 -10.51 -5.16 -1.09
CA VAL A 122 -10.36 -6.31 -0.17
C VAL A 122 -9.79 -5.85 1.17
N ILE A 123 -8.85 -4.90 1.17
CA ILE A 123 -8.35 -4.30 2.43
C ILE A 123 -9.44 -3.49 3.13
N SER A 124 -10.21 -2.68 2.38
CA SER A 124 -11.36 -1.95 2.93
C SER A 124 -12.38 -2.91 3.56
N TRP A 125 -12.72 -3.99 2.86
CA TRP A 125 -13.60 -5.04 3.35
C TRP A 125 -13.06 -5.74 4.59
N ALA A 126 -11.77 -6.05 4.65
CA ALA A 126 -11.14 -6.71 5.80
C ALA A 126 -11.24 -5.84 7.06
N ILE A 127 -10.94 -4.53 6.93
CA ILE A 127 -11.09 -3.54 8.00
C ILE A 127 -12.55 -3.48 8.48
N LEU A 128 -13.49 -3.29 7.57
CA LEU A 128 -14.92 -3.17 7.89
C LEU A 128 -15.49 -4.45 8.51
N SER A 129 -15.08 -5.61 8.01
CA SER A 129 -15.50 -6.91 8.53
C SER A 129 -14.95 -7.14 9.94
N TYR A 130 -13.68 -6.81 10.18
CA TYR A 130 -13.07 -6.91 11.49
C TYR A 130 -13.71 -5.94 12.49
N ASN A 131 -13.94 -4.69 12.09
CA ASN A 131 -14.47 -3.62 12.96
C ASN A 131 -15.97 -3.72 13.22
N ARG A 132 -16.71 -4.57 12.50
CA ARG A 132 -18.17 -4.71 12.64
C ARG A 132 -18.55 -5.03 14.08
N GLY A 133 -19.28 -4.10 14.71
CA GLY A 133 -19.74 -4.24 16.10
C GLY A 133 -18.67 -4.02 17.17
N ARG A 134 -17.45 -3.64 16.80
CA ARG A 134 -16.37 -3.29 17.74
C ARG A 134 -16.36 -1.80 18.04
N THR A 135 -15.95 -1.45 19.25
CA THR A 135 -15.76 -0.05 19.70
C THR A 135 -14.36 0.23 20.23
N ALA A 136 -13.51 -0.80 20.30
CA ALA A 136 -12.12 -0.75 20.76
C ALA A 136 -11.30 -1.77 19.96
N HIS A 137 -9.97 -1.62 19.97
CA HIS A 137 -9.06 -2.50 19.21
C HIS A 137 -9.42 -2.56 17.74
N LEU A 138 -9.73 -1.40 17.16
CA LEU A 138 -10.16 -1.26 15.78
C LEU A 138 -8.99 -1.50 14.83
N ALA A 139 -9.24 -2.24 13.77
CA ALA A 139 -8.32 -2.42 12.67
C ALA A 139 -8.30 -1.21 11.74
N ASP A 140 -7.21 -1.08 11.02
CA ASP A 140 -6.96 -0.11 9.96
C ASP A 140 -6.13 -0.78 8.85
N GLY A 141 -5.61 -0.02 7.88
CA GLY A 141 -4.83 -0.66 6.83
C GLY A 141 -3.96 0.23 5.97
N ILE A 142 -3.03 -0.43 5.29
CA ILE A 142 -2.14 0.17 4.29
C ILE A 142 -2.37 -0.54 2.95
N VAL A 143 -2.37 0.22 1.87
CA VAL A 143 -2.36 -0.36 0.53
C VAL A 143 -1.18 0.18 -0.25
N VAL A 144 -0.37 -0.72 -0.77
CA VAL A 144 0.81 -0.42 -1.56
C VAL A 144 0.45 -0.53 -3.04
N THR A 145 0.10 0.61 -3.65
CA THR A 145 -0.30 0.71 -5.06
C THR A 145 -0.31 2.17 -5.52
N PRO A 146 0.23 2.47 -6.72
CA PRO A 146 0.00 3.75 -7.39
C PRO A 146 -1.22 3.71 -8.32
N SER A 147 -2.11 2.72 -8.18
CA SER A 147 -3.30 2.49 -9.02
C SER A 147 -2.91 2.16 -10.48
N HIS A 148 -3.15 3.08 -11.41
CA HIS A 148 -2.97 2.89 -12.85
C HIS A 148 -1.80 3.72 -13.39
N ASN A 149 -0.95 4.24 -12.49
CA ASN A 149 0.25 4.94 -12.87
C ASN A 149 1.20 4.04 -13.71
N PRO A 150 2.18 4.63 -14.41
CA PRO A 150 3.15 3.87 -15.17
C PRO A 150 3.96 2.86 -14.33
N PRO A 151 4.53 1.79 -14.95
CA PRO A 151 5.23 0.72 -14.24
C PRO A 151 6.44 1.15 -13.37
N GLU A 152 7.02 2.32 -13.64
CA GLU A 152 8.13 2.89 -12.85
C GLU A 152 7.69 3.58 -11.56
N ASP A 153 6.40 3.74 -11.34
CA ASP A 153 5.85 4.41 -10.17
C ASP A 153 5.53 3.42 -9.03
N GLY A 154 5.68 3.90 -7.81
CA GLY A 154 5.22 3.25 -6.59
C GLY A 154 4.17 4.12 -5.90
N GLY A 155 3.35 3.50 -5.05
CA GLY A 155 2.34 4.21 -4.29
C GLY A 155 2.09 3.59 -2.92
N PHE A 156 1.75 4.41 -1.94
CA PHE A 156 1.58 4.01 -0.55
C PHE A 156 0.49 4.86 0.12
N LYS A 157 -0.61 4.22 0.55
CA LYS A 157 -1.77 4.90 1.13
C LYS A 157 -2.25 4.23 2.41
N TYR A 158 -2.93 5.02 3.24
CA TYR A 158 -3.48 4.61 4.53
C TYR A 158 -5.01 4.65 4.50
N ASN A 159 -5.64 3.64 5.11
CA ASN A 159 -7.08 3.51 5.29
C ASN A 159 -7.36 3.45 6.80
N PRO A 160 -8.01 4.48 7.39
CA PRO A 160 -8.38 4.47 8.80
C PRO A 160 -9.45 3.41 9.15
N PRO A 161 -9.88 3.30 10.42
CA PRO A 161 -10.84 2.28 10.87
C PRO A 161 -12.21 2.24 10.17
N ASN A 162 -12.58 3.31 9.46
CA ASN A 162 -13.78 3.33 8.63
C ASN A 162 -13.61 2.54 7.31
N GLY A 163 -12.41 2.02 7.01
CA GLY A 163 -12.07 1.26 5.82
C GLY A 163 -11.95 2.08 4.53
N GLY A 164 -12.25 3.38 4.57
CA GLY A 164 -12.13 4.30 3.44
C GLY A 164 -10.71 4.86 3.26
N PRO A 165 -10.46 5.65 2.20
CA PRO A 165 -9.23 6.44 2.13
C PRO A 165 -9.18 7.45 3.28
N ALA A 166 -7.98 7.71 3.80
CA ALA A 166 -7.77 8.74 4.81
C ALA A 166 -8.19 10.13 4.30
N ASP A 167 -8.91 10.88 5.15
CA ASP A 167 -9.29 12.28 4.91
C ASP A 167 -8.09 13.22 5.15
N THR A 168 -8.23 14.48 4.74
CA THR A 168 -7.12 15.45 4.70
C THR A 168 -6.49 15.70 6.06
N ASP A 169 -7.27 15.70 7.14
CA ASP A 169 -6.75 15.87 8.50
C ASP A 169 -5.75 14.76 8.88
N VAL A 170 -6.04 13.52 8.49
CA VAL A 170 -5.15 12.37 8.69
C VAL A 170 -3.96 12.44 7.74
N THR A 171 -4.20 12.72 6.46
CA THR A 171 -3.15 12.68 5.45
C THR A 171 -2.14 13.80 5.64
N ASP A 172 -2.59 15.00 6.01
CA ASP A 172 -1.73 16.16 6.30
C ASP A 172 -0.87 15.88 7.54
N TRP A 173 -1.46 15.31 8.60
CA TRP A 173 -0.71 14.91 9.79
C TRP A 173 0.40 13.90 9.46
N VAL A 174 0.08 12.85 8.69
CA VAL A 174 1.05 11.82 8.28
C VAL A 174 2.12 12.42 7.37
N GLN A 175 1.74 13.31 6.45
CA GLN A 175 2.66 14.00 5.56
C GLN A 175 3.70 14.82 6.33
N ASP A 176 3.24 15.65 7.25
CA ASP A 176 4.09 16.54 8.03
C ASP A 176 5.05 15.73 8.90
N ARG A 177 4.51 14.71 9.59
CA ARG A 177 5.31 13.82 10.42
C ARG A 177 6.35 13.03 9.64
N ALA A 178 6.00 12.51 8.46
CA ALA A 178 6.95 11.79 7.61
C ALA A 178 8.05 12.73 7.08
N ASN A 179 7.73 13.96 6.73
CA ASN A 179 8.72 14.94 6.28
C ASN A 179 9.64 15.43 7.41
N GLU A 180 9.15 15.52 8.65
CA GLU A 180 10.01 15.72 9.83
C GLU A 180 11.03 14.59 9.98
N LEU A 181 10.56 13.34 9.91
CA LEU A 181 11.42 12.15 10.00
C LEU A 181 12.47 12.13 8.89
N LEU A 182 12.08 12.40 7.63
CA LEU A 182 13.01 12.48 6.50
C LEU A 182 14.10 13.53 6.71
N ARG A 183 13.72 14.75 7.14
CA ARG A 183 14.71 15.82 7.42
C ARG A 183 15.64 15.47 8.57
N ALA A 184 15.18 14.67 9.51
CA ALA A 184 16.00 14.11 10.59
C ALA A 184 16.74 12.82 10.19
N ALA A 185 16.89 12.55 8.89
CA ALA A 185 17.54 11.35 8.34
C ALA A 185 16.98 10.04 8.90
N ASN A 186 15.67 10.00 9.15
CA ASN A 186 14.95 8.86 9.70
C ASN A 186 15.49 8.34 11.05
N ALA A 187 16.19 9.18 11.83
CA ALA A 187 16.77 8.79 13.11
C ALA A 187 15.72 8.29 14.13
N GLY A 188 14.46 8.73 14.01
CA GLY A 188 13.34 8.32 14.85
C GLY A 188 12.58 7.06 14.37
N VAL A 189 12.94 6.49 13.21
CA VAL A 189 12.25 5.31 12.67
C VAL A 189 12.68 4.06 13.43
N LYS A 190 11.71 3.39 14.06
CA LYS A 190 11.91 2.10 14.72
C LYS A 190 11.68 1.00 13.69
N ARG A 191 12.72 0.22 13.37
CA ARG A 191 12.62 -0.93 12.46
C ARG A 191 13.48 -2.09 12.90
N VAL A 192 13.07 -3.29 12.51
CA VAL A 192 13.86 -4.53 12.63
C VAL A 192 14.15 -5.09 11.23
N PRO A 193 15.19 -5.93 11.05
CA PRO A 193 15.46 -6.53 9.73
C PRO A 193 14.26 -7.32 9.18
N PHE A 194 14.02 -7.29 7.87
CA PHE A 194 12.86 -7.96 7.24
C PHE A 194 12.76 -9.44 7.59
N ALA A 195 13.89 -10.14 7.63
CA ALA A 195 13.93 -11.56 8.02
C ALA A 195 13.39 -11.79 9.44
N THR A 196 13.57 -10.84 10.35
CA THR A 196 12.98 -10.85 11.69
C THR A 196 11.51 -10.44 11.64
N ALA A 197 11.16 -9.38 10.92
CA ALA A 197 9.78 -8.89 10.80
C ALA A 197 8.82 -9.96 10.26
N ILE A 198 9.14 -10.58 9.13
CA ILE A 198 8.26 -11.55 8.45
C ILE A 198 8.04 -12.86 9.23
N ARG A 199 8.93 -13.16 10.18
CA ARG A 199 8.81 -14.33 11.09
C ARG A 199 8.43 -13.91 12.51
N GLY A 200 8.24 -12.62 12.76
CA GLY A 200 7.91 -12.08 14.06
C GLY A 200 6.48 -12.43 14.44
N ALA A 201 6.20 -12.49 15.75
CA ALA A 201 4.87 -12.79 16.25
C ALA A 201 3.81 -11.75 15.85
N SER A 202 4.25 -10.54 15.50
CA SER A 202 3.38 -9.43 15.06
C SER A 202 3.06 -9.44 13.57
N THR A 203 3.54 -10.40 12.78
CA THR A 203 3.22 -10.50 11.34
C THR A 203 2.50 -11.80 11.04
N HIS A 204 1.26 -11.68 10.56
CA HIS A 204 0.38 -12.79 10.24
C HIS A 204 0.13 -12.87 8.75
N GLN A 205 0.02 -14.10 8.25
CA GLN A 205 -0.27 -14.39 6.84
C GLN A 205 -1.60 -15.12 6.74
N GLU A 206 -2.58 -14.47 6.13
CA GLU A 206 -3.95 -14.97 5.99
C GLU A 206 -4.38 -15.04 4.52
N ASP A 207 -5.51 -15.69 4.26
CA ASP A 207 -6.14 -15.68 2.95
C ASP A 207 -7.23 -14.61 2.90
N PHE A 208 -6.97 -13.52 2.19
CA PHE A 208 -7.93 -12.45 1.95
C PHE A 208 -8.88 -12.74 0.79
N VAL A 209 -8.54 -13.70 -0.10
CA VAL A 209 -9.29 -13.94 -1.33
C VAL A 209 -10.61 -14.66 -1.04
N LEU A 210 -10.53 -15.86 -0.44
CA LEU A 210 -11.70 -16.71 -0.29
C LEU A 210 -12.80 -16.05 0.57
N PRO A 211 -12.50 -15.43 1.73
CA PRO A 211 -13.51 -14.75 2.52
C PRO A 211 -14.20 -13.60 1.77
N TYR A 212 -13.43 -12.78 1.03
CA TYR A 212 -13.98 -11.69 0.22
C TYR A 212 -14.90 -12.20 -0.88
N VAL A 213 -14.47 -13.22 -1.63
CA VAL A 213 -15.27 -13.83 -2.72
C VAL A 213 -16.56 -14.44 -2.17
N GLN A 214 -16.50 -15.11 -1.02
CA GLN A 214 -17.68 -15.68 -0.37
C GLN A 214 -18.67 -14.60 0.08
N ASP A 215 -18.18 -13.42 0.49
CA ASP A 215 -19.02 -12.33 0.98
C ASP A 215 -19.72 -11.54 -0.15
N LEU A 216 -19.28 -11.69 -1.41
CA LEU A 216 -19.90 -11.00 -2.57
C LEU A 216 -21.41 -11.25 -2.68
N ARG A 217 -21.89 -12.43 -2.25
CA ARG A 217 -23.34 -12.77 -2.20
C ARG A 217 -24.18 -11.82 -1.35
N ASN A 218 -23.57 -11.08 -0.42
CA ASN A 218 -24.26 -10.17 0.47
C ASN A 218 -24.40 -8.76 -0.13
N VAL A 219 -23.78 -8.50 -1.28
CA VAL A 219 -23.78 -7.19 -1.96
C VAL A 219 -24.25 -7.29 -3.41
N VAL A 220 -24.05 -8.45 -4.04
CA VAL A 220 -24.42 -8.75 -5.42
C VAL A 220 -25.27 -10.02 -5.46
N ASP A 221 -26.32 -10.02 -6.30
CA ASP A 221 -27.15 -11.21 -6.53
C ASP A 221 -26.41 -12.24 -7.40
N MET A 222 -25.60 -13.06 -6.74
CA MET A 222 -24.80 -14.08 -7.41
C MET A 222 -25.65 -15.22 -8.00
N ASP A 223 -26.87 -15.44 -7.46
CA ASP A 223 -27.80 -16.45 -7.96
C ASP A 223 -28.39 -16.01 -9.31
N ALA A 224 -28.84 -14.75 -9.40
CA ALA A 224 -29.35 -14.18 -10.65
C ALA A 224 -28.29 -14.16 -11.77
N ILE A 225 -27.04 -13.81 -11.45
CA ILE A 225 -25.94 -13.84 -12.43
C ILE A 225 -25.71 -15.24 -12.97
N ARG A 226 -25.68 -16.26 -12.08
CA ARG A 226 -25.50 -17.66 -12.47
C ARG A 226 -26.66 -18.14 -13.34
N ASP A 227 -27.90 -17.90 -12.91
CA ASP A 227 -29.10 -18.43 -13.55
C ASP A 227 -29.38 -17.78 -14.91
N ALA A 228 -28.83 -16.59 -15.16
CA ALA A 228 -28.88 -15.92 -16.46
C ALA A 228 -28.05 -16.62 -17.56
N GLY A 229 -27.14 -17.54 -17.20
CA GLY A 229 -26.37 -18.32 -18.19
C GLY A 229 -25.48 -17.46 -19.11
N LEU A 230 -24.92 -16.38 -18.58
CA LEU A 230 -24.11 -15.41 -19.34
C LEU A 230 -22.75 -15.98 -19.75
N GLU A 231 -22.25 -15.54 -20.90
CA GLU A 231 -20.85 -15.70 -21.30
C GLU A 231 -20.07 -14.46 -20.82
N LEU A 232 -19.19 -14.64 -19.83
CA LEU A 232 -18.42 -13.54 -19.21
C LEU A 232 -16.95 -13.62 -19.62
N GLY A 233 -16.38 -12.49 -20.03
CA GLY A 233 -14.96 -12.31 -20.31
C GLY A 233 -14.32 -11.30 -19.35
N VAL A 234 -13.09 -11.57 -18.91
CA VAL A 234 -12.32 -10.68 -18.04
C VAL A 234 -10.89 -10.56 -18.54
N ASP A 235 -10.38 -9.34 -18.63
CA ASP A 235 -8.95 -9.05 -18.75
C ASP A 235 -8.49 -8.49 -17.39
N PRO A 236 -7.70 -9.26 -16.61
CA PRO A 236 -7.18 -8.79 -15.32
C PRO A 236 -6.18 -7.64 -15.44
N LEU A 237 -5.71 -7.33 -16.66
CA LEU A 237 -4.71 -6.30 -16.96
C LEU A 237 -3.42 -6.43 -16.12
N GLY A 238 -3.10 -7.66 -15.67
CA GLY A 238 -1.97 -7.91 -14.77
C GLY A 238 -2.10 -7.22 -13.42
N GLY A 239 -3.31 -6.86 -12.99
CA GLY A 239 -3.61 -6.20 -11.73
C GLY A 239 -3.61 -7.14 -10.52
N ALA A 240 -4.10 -6.64 -9.39
CA ALA A 240 -4.06 -7.32 -8.10
C ALA A 240 -5.21 -8.32 -7.86
N ALA A 241 -6.10 -8.54 -8.83
CA ALA A 241 -7.33 -9.32 -8.70
C ALA A 241 -7.20 -10.71 -9.36
#